data_AF-A0A6G3WMA4-F1
#
_entry.id   AF-A0A6G3WMA4-F1
#
_cell.length_a   1.000
_cell.length_b   1.000
_cell.length_c   1.000
_cell.angle_alpha   90.00
_cell.angle_beta   90.00
_cell.angle_gamma   90.00
#
_symmetry.space_group_name_H-M   'P 1'
#
loop_
_entity.id
_entity.type
_entity.pdbx_description
1 polymer ?
#
loop_
_entity_poly.entity_id
_entity_poly.type
_entity_poly.pdbx_seq_one_letter_code
_entity_poly.pdbx_strand_id
1 'polypeptide(L)'
;LAAILLAGKNVLPAARRHRELRAPHDWRAELAGHGNYRRCVGIVGASRIGRRVIELLRPFDLEVLLFDPYVDAGTAARLGAEQVGLDELCARSRIVSVHA
;
A
#
# COMPACT_ATOMS: atom_id res chain seq x y z
N LEU A 1 2.61 7.63 -4.34
CA LEU A 1 1.63 6.86 -5.15
C LEU A 1 2.28 5.73 -5.94
N ALA A 2 3.06 6.00 -7.00
CA ALA A 2 3.55 4.96 -7.91
C ALA A 2 4.27 3.80 -7.21
N ALA A 3 5.16 4.09 -6.26
CA ALA A 3 5.88 3.08 -5.49
C ALA A 3 4.93 2.10 -4.75
N ILE A 4 3.84 2.60 -4.16
CA ILE A 4 2.83 1.80 -3.46
C ILE A 4 2.16 0.84 -4.45
N LEU A 5 1.67 1.34 -5.59
CA LEU A 5 0.96 0.53 -6.58
C LEU A 5 1.87 -0.52 -7.24
N LEU A 6 3.14 -0.17 -7.48
CA LEU A 6 4.14 -1.09 -8.03
C LEU A 6 4.55 -2.16 -7.01
N ALA A 7 4.64 -1.81 -5.72
CA ALA A 7 4.90 -2.77 -4.64
C ALA A 7 3.77 -3.81 -4.54
N GLY A 8 2.50 -3.39 -4.62
CA GLY A 8 1.37 -4.33 -4.58
C GLY A 8 1.35 -5.31 -5.75
N LYS A 9 1.85 -4.89 -6.91
CA LYS A 9 2.03 -5.72 -8.11
C LYS A 9 3.38 -6.46 -8.18
N ASN A 10 4.23 -6.33 -7.15
CA ASN A 10 5.55 -6.97 -7.08
C ASN A 10 6.48 -6.66 -8.27
N VAL A 11 6.37 -5.46 -8.84
CA VAL A 11 7.00 -5.16 -10.14
C VAL A 11 8.52 -5.23 -10.08
N LEU A 12 9.16 -4.70 -9.03
CA LEU A 12 10.62 -4.67 -8.95
C LEU A 12 11.22 -6.08 -8.77
N PRO A 13 10.72 -6.93 -7.85
CA PRO A 13 11.19 -8.32 -7.77
C PRO A 13 10.91 -9.10 -9.05
N ALA A 14 9.74 -8.93 -9.67
CA ALA A 14 9.41 -9.61 -10.92
C ALA A 14 10.34 -9.20 -12.07
N ALA A 15 10.62 -7.90 -12.23
CA ALA A 15 11.53 -7.39 -13.24
C ALA A 15 12.96 -7.91 -13.03
N ARG A 16 13.40 -8.03 -11.77
CA ARG A 16 14.69 -8.65 -11.42
C ARG A 16 14.70 -10.13 -11.78
N ARG A 17 13.68 -10.88 -11.39
CA ARG A 17 13.52 -12.31 -11.65
C ARG A 17 13.56 -12.63 -13.15
N HIS A 18 12.81 -11.86 -13.95
CA HIS A 18 12.82 -11.98 -15.40
C HIS A 18 14.21 -11.78 -16.00
N ARG A 19 14.98 -10.80 -15.49
CA ARG A 19 16.35 -10.50 -15.94
C ARG A 19 17.35 -11.59 -15.56
N GLU A 20 17.18 -12.21 -14.40
CA GLU A 20 18.07 -13.26 -13.89
C GLU A 20 17.84 -14.60 -14.62
N LEU A 21 16.58 -14.98 -14.85
CA LEU A 21 16.23 -16.22 -15.54
C LEU A 21 16.67 -16.26 -16.99
N ARG A 22 16.43 -15.17 -17.74
CA ARG A 22 16.64 -15.06 -19.20
C ARG A 22 16.08 -16.24 -20.01
N ALA A 23 15.00 -16.86 -19.52
CA ALA A 23 14.35 -18.00 -20.14
C ALA A 23 12.82 -17.89 -19.95
N PRO A 24 12.02 -18.56 -20.82
CA PRO A 24 10.59 -18.68 -20.59
C PRO A 24 10.30 -19.28 -19.21
N HIS A 25 9.36 -18.67 -18.51
CA HIS A 25 8.86 -19.15 -17.22
C HIS A 25 7.40 -18.75 -17.08
N ASP A 26 6.67 -19.44 -16.19
CA ASP A 26 5.28 -19.11 -15.88
C ASP A 26 5.21 -17.92 -14.91
N TRP A 27 5.36 -16.72 -15.45
CA TRP A 27 5.26 -15.48 -14.68
C TRP A 27 3.88 -15.27 -14.04
N ARG A 28 2.82 -15.91 -14.55
CA ARG A 28 1.46 -15.80 -13.98
C ARG A 28 1.39 -16.58 -12.68
N ALA A 29 1.93 -17.80 -12.66
CA ALA A 29 2.05 -18.58 -11.44
C ALA A 29 2.94 -17.87 -10.40
N GLU A 30 4.09 -17.32 -10.81
CA GLU A 30 5.00 -16.60 -9.89
C GLU A 30 4.36 -15.33 -9.29
N LEU A 31 3.51 -14.63 -10.06
CA LEU A 31 2.79 -13.44 -9.60
C LEU A 31 1.43 -13.73 -8.96
N ALA A 32 1.05 -15.01 -8.82
CA ALA A 32 -0.21 -15.36 -8.18
C ALA A 32 -0.34 -14.72 -6.79
N GLY A 33 -1.51 -14.15 -6.49
CA GLY A 33 -1.77 -13.43 -5.24
C GLY A 33 -1.25 -11.99 -5.17
N HIS A 34 -0.45 -11.53 -6.13
CA HIS A 34 -0.03 -10.14 -6.23
C HIS A 34 -1.08 -9.29 -6.97
N GLY A 35 -1.21 -8.02 -6.56
CA GLY A 35 -2.22 -7.11 -7.09
C GLY A 35 -2.66 -6.09 -6.05
N ASN A 36 -3.44 -5.11 -6.49
CA ASN A 36 -3.92 -4.01 -5.65
C ASN A 36 -5.39 -4.16 -5.25
N TYR A 37 -6.18 -4.94 -5.99
CA TYR A 37 -7.62 -5.03 -5.75
C TYR A 37 -7.93 -5.52 -4.33
N ARG A 38 -8.67 -4.69 -3.57
CA ARG A 38 -9.06 -4.90 -2.17
C ARG A 38 -7.90 -5.25 -1.26
N ARG A 39 -6.71 -4.70 -1.53
CA ARG A 39 -5.54 -4.87 -0.66
C ARG A 39 -5.44 -3.72 0.34
N CYS A 40 -4.87 -4.05 1.49
CA CYS A 40 -4.62 -3.11 2.57
C CYS A 40 -3.29 -2.38 2.38
N VAL A 41 -3.33 -1.05 2.42
CA VAL A 41 -2.17 -0.14 2.46
C VAL A 41 -2.20 0.62 3.77
N GLY A 42 -1.13 0.49 4.55
CA GLY A 42 -0.93 1.24 5.78
C GLY A 42 -0.15 2.52 5.53
N ILE A 43 -0.66 3.63 6.04
CA ILE A 43 -0.04 4.94 6.01
C ILE A 43 0.37 5.31 7.45
N VAL A 44 1.64 5.55 7.68
CA VAL A 44 2.14 6.05 8.96
C VAL A 44 2.38 7.55 8.83
N GLY A 45 1.57 8.34 9.51
CA GLY A 45 1.61 9.81 9.51
C GLY A 45 0.67 10.45 8.48
N ALA A 46 -0.18 11.35 8.97
CA ALA A 46 -1.10 12.19 8.21
C ALA A 46 -0.50 13.59 8.00
N SER A 47 0.78 13.66 7.65
CA SER A 47 1.44 14.90 7.24
C SER A 47 0.83 15.42 5.93
N ARG A 48 1.29 16.59 5.46
CA ARG A 48 0.82 17.16 4.18
C ARG A 48 0.95 16.17 3.02
N ILE A 49 2.03 15.38 3.00
CA ILE A 49 2.25 14.36 1.96
C ILE A 49 1.42 13.10 2.26
N GLY A 50 1.35 12.64 3.51
CA GLY A 50 0.55 11.48 3.88
C GLY A 50 -0.93 11.65 3.47
N ARG A 51 -1.53 12.80 3.78
CA ARG A 51 -2.91 13.14 3.36
C ARG A 51 -3.05 13.15 1.84
N ARG A 52 -2.10 13.77 1.13
CA ARG A 52 -2.13 13.80 -0.34
C ARG A 52 -2.01 12.40 -0.94
N VAL A 53 -1.22 11.52 -0.33
CA VAL A 53 -1.10 10.12 -0.76
C VAL A 53 -2.41 9.38 -0.53
N ILE A 54 -3.05 9.52 0.62
CA ILE A 54 -4.38 8.94 0.89
C ILE A 54 -5.39 9.40 -0.16
N GLU A 55 -5.46 10.70 -0.47
CA GLU A 55 -6.32 11.24 -1.52
C GLU A 55 -6.05 10.61 -2.89
N LEU A 56 -4.78 10.49 -3.26
CA LEU A 56 -4.35 9.91 -4.53
C LEU A 56 -4.65 8.40 -4.63
N LEU A 57 -4.85 7.71 -3.50
CA LEU A 57 -5.22 6.29 -3.48
C LEU A 57 -6.74 6.07 -3.63
N ARG A 58 -7.58 7.09 -3.42
CA ARG A 58 -9.05 6.99 -3.50
C ARG A 58 -9.61 6.40 -4.80
N PRO A 59 -9.04 6.65 -5.99
CA PRO A 59 -9.57 6.07 -7.23
C PRO A 59 -9.37 4.55 -7.36
N PHE A 60 -8.61 3.93 -6.46
CA PHE A 60 -8.32 2.50 -6.47
C PHE A 60 -9.13 1.78 -5.40
N ASP A 61 -9.55 0.54 -5.68
CA ASP A 61 -10.17 -0.35 -4.69
C ASP A 61 -9.11 -0.84 -3.69
N LEU A 62 -8.73 0.02 -2.75
CA LEU A 62 -7.77 -0.26 -1.68
C LEU A 62 -8.42 0.00 -0.33
N GLU A 63 -8.05 -0.83 0.65
CA GLU A 63 -8.30 -0.51 2.06
C GLU A 63 -7.12 0.33 2.56
N VAL A 64 -7.39 1.49 3.15
CA VAL A 64 -6.35 2.40 3.64
C VAL A 64 -6.44 2.48 5.16
N LEU A 65 -5.37 2.03 5.83
CA LEU A 65 -5.18 2.19 7.26
C LEU A 65 -4.30 3.39 7.53
N LEU A 66 -4.58 4.11 8.61
CA LEU A 66 -3.81 5.26 9.05
C LEU A 66 -3.42 5.08 10.51
N PHE A 67 -2.14 5.27 10.79
CA PHE A 67 -1.65 5.54 12.12
C PHE A 67 -1.06 6.96 12.16
N ASP A 68 -1.65 7.83 12.97
CA ASP A 68 -1.06 9.12 13.33
C ASP A 68 -1.53 9.50 14.75
N PRO A 69 -0.63 9.73 15.71
CA PRO A 69 -0.99 9.99 17.10
C PRO A 69 -1.77 11.30 17.32
N TYR A 70 -1.80 12.19 16.32
CA TYR A 70 -2.48 13.49 16.39
C TYR A 70 -3.79 13.52 15.59
N VAL A 71 -4.22 12.40 15.00
CA VAL A 71 -5.43 12.30 14.18
C VAL A 71 -6.45 11.40 14.85
N ASP A 72 -7.67 11.91 15.01
CA ASP A 72 -8.81 11.12 15.47
C ASP A 72 -9.45 10.30 14.33
N ALA A 73 -10.24 9.29 14.70
CA ALA A 73 -10.91 8.41 13.75
C ALA A 73 -11.86 9.13 12.77
N GLY A 74 -12.53 10.20 13.19
CA GLY A 74 -13.41 10.97 12.33
C GLY A 74 -12.63 11.76 11.27
N THR A 75 -11.47 12.30 11.64
CA THR A 75 -10.55 12.96 10.73
C THR A 75 -9.96 11.98 9.72
N ALA A 76 -9.53 10.79 10.16
CA ALA A 76 -9.07 9.73 9.26
C ALA A 76 -10.16 9.29 8.28
N ALA A 77 -11.39 9.09 8.75
CA ALA A 77 -12.52 8.70 7.91
C ALA A 77 -12.82 9.72 6.81
N ARG A 78 -12.73 11.03 7.11
CA ARG A 78 -12.87 12.09 6.09
C ARG A 78 -11.77 12.07 5.03
N LEU A 79 -10.58 11.57 5.38
CA LEU A 79 -9.50 11.35 4.43
C LEU A 79 -9.75 10.10 3.57
N GLY A 80 -10.64 9.19 3.99
CA GLY A 80 -10.88 7.91 3.33
C GLY A 80 -9.97 6.80 3.87
N ALA A 81 -9.56 6.91 5.14
CA ALA A 81 -8.74 5.93 5.83
C ALA A 81 -9.38 5.51 7.16
N GLU A 82 -9.05 4.32 7.62
CA GLU A 82 -9.41 3.80 8.95
C GLU A 82 -8.26 4.10 9.93
N GLN A 83 -8.52 4.81 11.02
CA GLN A 83 -7.53 5.04 12.06
C GLN A 83 -7.35 3.76 12.90
N VAL A 84 -6.13 3.27 13.01
CA VAL A 84 -5.77 2.07 13.77
C VAL A 84 -4.47 2.28 14.56
N GLY A 85 -4.15 1.38 15.48
CA GLY A 85 -2.84 1.34 16.14
C GLY A 85 -1.71 0.95 15.18
N LEU A 86 -0.47 1.29 15.52
CA LEU A 86 0.70 0.98 14.67
C LEU A 86 0.89 -0.53 14.48
N ASP A 87 0.75 -1.32 15.54
CA ASP A 87 0.89 -2.79 15.48
C ASP A 87 -0.16 -3.41 14.57
N GLU A 88 -1.41 -2.95 14.69
CA GLU A 88 -2.52 -3.39 13.84
C GLU A 88 -2.30 -3.00 12.38
N LEU A 89 -1.84 -1.77 12.12
CA LEU A 89 -1.48 -1.32 10.78
C LEU A 89 -0.44 -2.25 10.16
N CYS A 90 0.65 -2.53 10.87
CA CYS A 90 1.72 -3.41 10.40
C CYS A 90 1.24 -4.84 10.17
N ALA A 91 0.34 -5.36 11.01
CA ALA A 91 -0.19 -6.71 10.89
C ALA A 91 -1.13 -6.89 9.69
N ARG A 92 -1.97 -5.89 9.40
CA ARG A 92 -3.00 -5.95 8.35
C ARG A 92 -2.49 -5.51 6.98
N SER A 93 -1.48 -4.62 6.94
CA SER A 93 -1.04 -3.98 5.71
C SER A 93 -0.15 -4.88 4.87
N ARG A 94 -0.45 -4.97 3.56
CA ARG A 94 0.47 -5.57 2.59
C ARG A 94 1.62 -4.63 2.25
N ILE A 95 1.36 -3.33 2.30
CA ILE A 95 2.33 -2.27 2.01
C ILE A 95 2.20 -1.23 3.10
N VAL A 96 3.33 -0.82 3.68
CA VAL A 96 3.40 0.31 4.61
C VAL A 96 4.16 1.45 3.95
N SER A 97 3.58 2.65 3.97
CA SER A 97 4.19 3.88 3.48
C SER A 97 4.31 4.87 4.63
N VAL A 98 5.54 5.32 4.89
CA VAL A 98 5.84 6.21 6.01
C VAL A 98 5.93 7.66 5.52
N HIS A 99 5.25 8.55 6.22
CA HIS A 99 5.14 9.98 5.94
C HIS A 99 5.26 10.77 7.25
N ALA A 100 6.50 11.12 7.62
CA ALA A 100 6.77 12.06 8.72
C ALA A 100 6.40 13.51 8.33
#